data_AF-A0A1M6PIN3-F1
#
_entry.id   AF-A0A1M6PIN3-F1
#
_cell.length_a   1.000
_cell.length_b   1.000
_cell.length_c   1.000
_cell.angle_alpha   90.00
_cell.angle_beta   90.00
_cell.angle_gamma   90.00
#
_symmetry.space_group_name_H-M   'P 1'
#
loop_
_entity.id
_entity.type
_entity.pdbx_description
1 polymer ?
#
loop_
_entity_poly.entity_id
_entity_poly.type
_entity_poly.pdbx_seq_one_letter_code
_entity_poly.pdbx_strand_id
1 'polypeptide(L)'
;MKKIAIFLITIMLFSISIVPVSFAKNSDKPEKIKLKHSKDMSDLRGKVKKIHKDVVVNKDPKQYSQEEETQMKEIIEDLEILLLELEDRSSPLFKIQKASAEYTTPELARYTEIIMDLLEPNLTNEDIIAGFDASNIARDDAVQYAKDHNYYSNGTLITWDNEADAFRHFSWNYILSNGIGTSKTKIITDNHEFSYAAAKIYQNSNSSNIIFEAAEFALQAKIGCSQSESAFLNMFTDKPTFMDFINNGRGRYYAKTYSSLGHHEAFAKALREGMTIISLNQIDSIQKSVAYSIYSGSL
;
A
#
# COMPACT_ATOMS: atom_id res chain seq x y z
N MET A 1 -6.62 -61.14 27.28
CA MET A 1 -7.75 -60.25 26.95
C MET A 1 -7.30 -58.80 27.13
N LYS A 2 -7.07 -58.07 26.03
CA LYS A 2 -6.56 -56.69 26.03
C LYS A 2 -7.73 -55.72 26.24
N LYS A 3 -7.64 -54.82 27.23
CA LYS A 3 -8.59 -53.73 27.44
C LYS A 3 -8.22 -52.56 26.50
N ILE A 4 -9.13 -52.22 25.59
CA ILE A 4 -9.05 -51.02 24.75
C ILE A 4 -9.72 -49.89 25.51
N ALA A 5 -8.95 -48.84 25.83
CA ALA A 5 -9.47 -47.59 26.37
C ALA A 5 -9.91 -46.71 25.19
N ILE A 6 -11.20 -46.41 25.12
CA ILE A 6 -11.78 -45.46 24.16
C ILE A 6 -11.70 -44.07 24.80
N PHE A 7 -10.90 -43.19 24.18
CA PHE A 7 -10.79 -41.79 24.56
C PHE A 7 -11.87 -41.00 23.81
N LEU A 8 -12.89 -40.52 24.52
CA LEU A 8 -13.93 -39.64 24.00
C LEU A 8 -13.39 -38.20 23.97
N ILE A 9 -13.11 -37.70 22.77
CA ILE A 9 -12.82 -36.27 22.55
C ILE A 9 -14.16 -35.55 22.39
N THR A 10 -14.54 -34.80 23.41
CA THR A 10 -15.69 -33.90 23.37
C THR A 10 -15.32 -32.66 22.55
N ILE A 11 -15.78 -32.59 21.30
CA ILE A 11 -15.70 -31.38 20.47
C ILE A 11 -16.80 -30.43 20.98
N MET A 12 -16.41 -29.40 21.76
CA MET A 12 -17.28 -28.25 22.02
C MET A 12 -17.36 -27.40 20.74
N LEU A 13 -18.48 -27.50 20.04
CA LEU A 13 -18.89 -26.55 19.01
C LEU A 13 -19.30 -25.24 19.69
N PHE A 14 -18.38 -24.27 19.76
CA PHE A 14 -18.76 -22.88 20.01
C PHE A 14 -19.46 -22.35 18.75
N SER A 15 -20.79 -22.25 18.82
CA SER A 15 -21.57 -21.46 17.87
C SER A 15 -21.30 -19.99 18.16
N ILE A 16 -20.35 -19.40 17.43
CA ILE A 16 -20.18 -17.95 17.40
C ILE A 16 -21.39 -17.39 16.65
N SER A 17 -22.33 -16.81 17.39
CA SER A 17 -23.44 -16.05 16.83
C SER A 17 -22.89 -14.79 16.15
N ILE A 18 -22.58 -14.88 14.87
CA ILE A 18 -22.21 -13.71 14.05
C ILE A 18 -23.48 -12.92 13.82
N VAL A 19 -23.59 -11.74 14.44
CA VAL A 19 -24.65 -10.77 14.12
C VAL A 19 -24.43 -10.32 12.68
N PRO A 20 -25.40 -10.46 11.77
CA PRO A 20 -25.26 -9.96 10.41
C PRO A 20 -25.20 -8.43 10.46
N VAL A 21 -24.01 -7.86 10.23
CA VAL A 21 -23.84 -6.44 9.98
C VAL A 21 -24.48 -6.14 8.62
N SER A 22 -25.62 -5.43 8.62
CA SER A 22 -26.26 -4.96 7.39
C SER A 22 -25.46 -3.79 6.84
N PHE A 23 -24.55 -4.05 5.91
CA PHE A 23 -23.93 -2.98 5.12
C PHE A 23 -24.97 -2.42 4.15
N ALA A 24 -25.29 -1.13 4.30
CA ALA A 24 -26.12 -0.42 3.33
C ALA A 24 -25.39 -0.42 1.98
N LYS A 25 -26.06 -0.88 0.92
CA LYS A 25 -25.59 -0.81 -0.46
C LYS A 25 -25.44 0.66 -0.87
N ASN A 26 -24.25 1.23 -0.72
CA ASN A 26 -23.87 2.40 -1.51
C ASN A 26 -23.28 1.89 -2.84
N SER A 27 -24.17 1.74 -3.83
CA SER A 27 -23.85 1.24 -5.18
C SER A 27 -23.49 2.35 -6.16
N ASP A 28 -23.10 3.53 -5.67
CA ASP A 28 -22.78 4.65 -6.54
C ASP A 28 -21.43 4.37 -7.20
N LYS A 29 -21.50 4.05 -8.51
CA LYS A 29 -20.32 4.02 -9.38
C LYS A 29 -19.58 5.34 -9.20
N PRO A 30 -18.25 5.34 -9.01
CA PRO A 30 -17.49 6.57 -8.85
C PRO A 30 -17.75 7.45 -10.08
N GLU A 31 -18.40 8.58 -9.84
CA GLU A 31 -18.66 9.60 -10.85
C GLU A 31 -17.32 10.03 -11.42
N LYS A 32 -17.20 10.10 -12.76
CA LYS A 32 -15.94 10.46 -13.42
C LYS A 32 -15.52 11.87 -12.98
N ILE A 33 -14.60 11.92 -12.02
CA ILE A 33 -13.97 13.15 -11.52
C ILE A 33 -13.28 13.82 -12.71
N LYS A 34 -13.77 14.99 -13.13
CA LYS A 34 -13.13 15.81 -14.16
C LYS A 34 -11.82 16.37 -13.60
N LEU A 35 -10.71 15.75 -14.01
CA LEU A 35 -9.35 16.08 -13.58
C LEU A 35 -8.91 17.47 -14.05
N LYS A 36 -8.82 18.41 -13.11
CA LYS A 36 -8.08 19.66 -13.29
C LYS A 36 -6.55 19.45 -13.27
N HIS A 37 -6.09 18.27 -12.84
CA HIS A 37 -4.69 17.97 -12.45
C HIS A 37 -3.83 17.24 -13.51
N SER A 38 -4.39 16.84 -14.66
CA SER A 38 -3.64 16.00 -15.61
C SER A 38 -2.46 16.72 -16.29
N LYS A 39 -2.55 18.05 -16.45
CA LYS A 39 -1.50 18.88 -17.05
C LYS A 39 -0.30 19.03 -16.12
N ASP A 40 -0.53 19.31 -14.85
CA ASP A 40 0.53 19.55 -13.85
C ASP A 40 1.31 18.27 -13.57
N MET A 41 0.63 17.12 -13.49
CA MET A 41 1.30 15.82 -13.41
C MET A 41 2.11 15.45 -14.66
N SER A 42 1.71 15.91 -15.85
CA SER A 42 2.45 15.60 -17.09
C SER A 42 3.79 16.33 -17.14
N ASP A 43 3.82 17.59 -16.70
CA ASP A 43 5.06 18.36 -16.58
C ASP A 43 5.98 17.74 -15.53
N LEU A 44 5.44 17.43 -14.35
CA LEU A 44 6.15 16.78 -13.26
C LEU A 44 6.76 15.43 -13.68
N ARG A 45 5.99 14.58 -14.39
CA ARG A 45 6.49 13.32 -14.93
C ARG A 45 7.70 13.53 -15.85
N GLY A 46 7.65 14.55 -16.70
CA GLY A 46 8.75 14.92 -17.59
C GLY A 46 10.01 15.28 -16.81
N LYS A 47 9.88 16.14 -15.79
CA LYS A 47 10.98 16.54 -14.89
C LYS A 47 11.59 15.33 -14.17
N VAL A 48 10.75 14.47 -13.56
CA VAL A 48 11.18 13.27 -12.83
C VAL A 48 11.92 12.29 -13.75
N LYS A 49 11.39 12.01 -14.95
CA LYS A 49 12.07 11.12 -15.91
C LYS A 49 13.44 11.66 -16.34
N LYS A 50 13.52 12.97 -16.56
CA LYS A 50 14.77 13.63 -16.94
C LYS A 50 15.81 13.52 -15.81
N ILE A 51 15.46 13.95 -14.59
CA ILE A 51 16.40 13.95 -13.47
C ILE A 51 16.85 12.53 -13.11
N HIS A 52 15.93 11.56 -13.12
CA HIS A 52 16.25 10.17 -12.80
C HIS A 52 17.25 9.59 -13.82
N LYS A 53 16.99 9.78 -15.11
CA LYS A 53 17.86 9.28 -16.18
C LYS A 53 19.21 9.98 -16.19
N ASP A 54 19.23 11.31 -16.14
CA ASP A 54 20.43 12.09 -16.40
C ASP A 54 21.35 12.19 -15.16
N VAL A 55 20.77 12.07 -13.96
CA VAL A 55 21.45 12.34 -12.70
C VAL A 55 21.51 11.09 -11.82
N VAL A 56 20.37 10.51 -11.48
CA VAL A 56 20.30 9.45 -10.44
C VAL A 56 20.95 8.14 -10.91
N VAL A 57 20.64 7.69 -12.12
CA VAL A 57 21.17 6.42 -12.66
C VAL A 57 22.67 6.49 -12.98
N ASN A 58 23.18 7.66 -13.33
CA ASN A 58 24.50 7.81 -13.95
C ASN A 58 25.57 8.44 -13.05
N LYS A 59 25.23 8.88 -11.82
CA LYS A 59 26.16 9.59 -10.93
C LYS A 59 26.09 9.07 -9.50
N ASP A 60 27.23 9.14 -8.82
CA ASP A 60 27.29 8.98 -7.36
C ASP A 60 26.49 10.12 -6.69
N PRO A 61 25.57 9.83 -5.75
CA PRO A 61 24.79 10.85 -5.05
C PRO A 61 25.60 11.97 -4.38
N LYS A 62 26.87 11.71 -4.05
CA LYS A 62 27.78 12.71 -3.47
C LYS A 62 28.39 13.67 -4.51
N GLN A 63 28.05 13.51 -5.79
CA GLN A 63 28.66 14.24 -6.91
C GLN A 63 27.64 15.10 -7.70
N TYR A 64 26.45 15.32 -7.16
CA TYR A 64 25.48 16.18 -7.81
C TYR A 64 25.93 17.65 -7.79
N SER A 65 25.69 18.32 -8.91
CA SER A 65 25.92 19.76 -9.03
C SER A 65 24.81 20.55 -8.35
N GLN A 66 25.09 21.81 -8.01
CA GLN A 66 24.12 22.71 -7.39
C GLN A 66 22.86 22.92 -8.27
N GLU A 67 23.01 22.89 -9.60
CA GLU A 67 21.88 22.98 -10.52
C GLU A 67 20.98 21.74 -10.43
N GLU A 68 21.57 20.54 -10.35
CA GLU A 68 20.83 19.29 -10.20
C GLU A 68 20.10 19.23 -8.86
N GLU A 69 20.75 19.66 -7.77
CA GLU A 69 20.10 19.81 -6.46
C GLU A 69 18.93 20.80 -6.49
N THR A 70 19.05 21.87 -7.27
CA THR A 70 17.97 22.86 -7.43
C THR A 70 16.78 22.25 -8.17
N GLN A 71 17.04 21.53 -9.27
CA GLN A 71 15.97 20.84 -10.03
C GLN A 71 15.27 19.77 -9.18
N MET A 72 16.01 19.03 -8.36
CA MET A 72 15.43 18.04 -7.44
C MET A 72 14.53 18.72 -6.39
N LYS A 73 14.92 19.87 -5.85
CA LYS A 73 14.08 20.64 -4.92
C LYS A 73 12.80 21.14 -5.56
N GLU A 74 12.86 21.69 -6.79
CA GLU A 74 11.67 22.12 -7.53
C GLU A 74 10.69 20.96 -7.75
N ILE A 75 11.20 19.76 -8.06
CA ILE A 75 10.37 18.55 -8.19
C ILE A 75 9.70 18.20 -6.85
N ILE A 76 10.43 18.31 -5.74
CA ILE A 76 9.87 18.04 -4.40
C ILE A 76 8.76 19.04 -4.06
N GLU A 77 8.96 20.32 -4.36
CA GLU A 77 7.92 21.36 -4.18
C GLU A 77 6.67 21.07 -5.02
N ASP A 78 6.84 20.66 -6.29
CA ASP A 78 5.73 20.24 -7.16
C ASP A 78 5.01 18.99 -6.60
N LEU A 79 5.76 18.03 -6.03
CA LEU A 79 5.20 16.83 -5.39
C LEU A 79 4.41 17.16 -4.11
N GLU A 80 4.91 18.10 -3.29
CA GLU A 80 4.23 18.59 -2.09
C GLU A 80 2.88 19.21 -2.43
N ILE A 81 2.84 20.05 -3.46
CA ILE A 81 1.60 20.65 -3.96
C ILE A 81 0.64 19.56 -4.43
N LEU A 82 1.12 18.60 -5.23
CA LEU A 82 0.31 17.48 -5.70
C LEU A 82 -0.28 16.66 -4.55
N LEU A 83 0.52 16.34 -3.52
CA LEU A 83 0.05 15.58 -2.35
C LEU A 83 -1.02 16.33 -1.58
N LEU A 84 -0.82 17.64 -1.33
CA LEU A 84 -1.83 18.48 -0.68
C LEU A 84 -3.16 18.44 -1.43
N GLU A 85 -3.14 18.47 -2.77
CA GLU A 85 -4.35 18.39 -3.59
C GLU A 85 -5.00 16.99 -3.55
N LEU A 86 -4.22 15.92 -3.49
CA LEU A 86 -4.72 14.54 -3.43
C LEU A 86 -5.21 14.16 -2.02
N GLU A 87 -4.73 14.82 -0.97
CA GLU A 87 -5.02 14.51 0.44
C GLU A 87 -6.03 15.44 1.12
N ASP A 88 -6.54 16.48 0.45
CA ASP A 88 -7.59 17.41 0.97
C ASP A 88 -8.95 16.71 1.27
N ARG A 89 -8.99 15.38 1.22
CA ARG A 89 -10.08 14.56 1.77
C ARG A 89 -9.68 14.07 3.18
N SER A 90 -9.89 14.95 4.15
CA SER A 90 -10.15 14.68 5.58
C SER A 90 -9.05 14.14 6.52
N SER A 91 -7.76 14.07 6.16
CA SER A 91 -6.74 13.65 7.13
C SER A 91 -6.16 14.82 7.94
N PRO A 92 -6.35 14.90 9.28
CA PRO A 92 -5.71 15.90 10.14
C PRO A 92 -4.18 15.73 10.26
N LEU A 93 -3.58 14.73 9.62
CA LEU A 93 -2.12 14.52 9.58
C LEU A 93 -1.37 15.57 8.75
N PHE A 94 -2.07 16.41 7.97
CA PHE A 94 -1.45 17.29 6.98
C PHE A 94 -1.37 18.77 7.34
N LYS A 95 -1.14 19.09 8.62
CA LYS A 95 -0.59 20.40 8.97
C LYS A 95 0.94 20.33 8.94
N ILE A 96 1.52 20.25 7.74
CA ILE A 96 2.96 20.42 7.58
C ILE A 96 3.26 21.91 7.77
N GLN A 97 3.75 22.24 8.95
CA GLN A 97 4.53 23.43 9.18
C GLN A 97 5.91 22.92 9.57
N LYS A 98 6.87 22.88 8.64
CA LYS A 98 8.25 22.65 9.06
C LYS A 98 9.31 23.32 8.21
N ALA A 99 10.15 24.04 8.94
CA ALA A 99 11.41 24.64 8.54
C ALA A 99 12.61 23.73 8.91
N SER A 100 12.50 22.40 8.75
CA SER A 100 13.60 21.46 9.07
C SER A 100 13.66 20.27 8.10
N ALA A 101 14.87 19.88 7.69
CA ALA A 101 15.22 18.90 6.67
C ALA A 101 15.02 17.40 7.03
N GLU A 102 14.20 17.06 8.03
CA GLU A 102 13.96 15.67 8.44
C GLU A 102 12.55 15.21 8.03
N TYR A 103 12.48 14.28 7.09
CA TYR A 103 11.24 13.61 6.71
C TYR A 103 10.90 12.50 7.70
N THR A 104 9.63 12.40 8.10
CA THR A 104 9.15 11.17 8.77
C THR A 104 9.12 10.01 7.78
N THR A 105 9.17 8.76 8.26
CA THR A 105 9.06 7.57 7.39
C THR A 105 7.82 7.62 6.48
N PRO A 106 6.60 7.95 6.96
CA PRO A 106 5.42 8.06 6.10
C PRO A 106 5.53 9.15 5.02
N GLU A 107 6.13 10.31 5.33
CA GLU A 107 6.34 11.38 4.34
C GLU A 107 7.33 10.95 3.27
N LEU A 108 8.49 10.41 3.68
CA LEU A 108 9.51 9.93 2.75
C LEU A 108 8.97 8.80 1.85
N ALA A 109 8.18 7.87 2.42
CA ALA A 109 7.56 6.78 1.67
C ALA A 109 6.63 7.31 0.56
N ARG A 110 5.84 8.35 0.83
CA ARG A 110 4.91 8.94 -0.14
C ARG A 110 5.61 9.61 -1.31
N TYR A 111 6.62 10.44 -1.04
CA TYR A 111 7.41 11.05 -2.12
C TYR A 111 8.10 9.98 -2.97
N THR A 112 8.65 8.96 -2.30
CA THR A 112 9.29 7.82 -2.95
C THR A 112 8.30 7.04 -3.83
N GLU A 113 7.10 6.75 -3.33
CA GLU A 113 6.02 6.07 -4.07
C GLU A 113 5.64 6.84 -5.34
N ILE A 114 5.38 8.15 -5.23
CA ILE A 114 4.98 8.96 -6.38
C ILE A 114 6.09 9.01 -7.44
N ILE A 115 7.35 9.14 -7.03
CA ILE A 115 8.47 9.09 -7.99
C ILE A 115 8.50 7.75 -8.71
N MET A 116 8.38 6.63 -7.98
CA MET A 116 8.31 5.30 -8.59
C MET A 116 7.15 5.21 -9.59
N ASP A 117 5.96 5.65 -9.21
CA ASP A 117 4.76 5.63 -10.07
C ASP A 117 4.90 6.50 -11.33
N LEU A 118 5.51 7.69 -11.21
CA LEU A 118 5.76 8.59 -12.35
C LEU A 118 6.78 7.99 -13.33
N LEU A 119 7.72 7.18 -12.84
CA LEU A 119 8.71 6.47 -13.65
C LEU A 119 8.12 5.24 -14.35
N GLU A 120 7.04 4.65 -13.84
CA GLU A 120 6.40 3.48 -14.44
C GLU A 120 5.77 3.81 -15.81
N PRO A 121 6.20 3.16 -16.90
CA PRO A 121 5.73 3.47 -18.25
C PRO A 121 4.30 2.99 -18.50
N ASN A 122 3.81 2.03 -17.71
CA ASN A 122 2.49 1.43 -17.85
C ASN A 122 1.40 2.15 -17.02
N LEU A 123 1.78 3.17 -16.25
CA LEU A 123 0.86 4.00 -15.49
C LEU A 123 0.68 5.36 -16.17
N THR A 124 -0.57 5.74 -16.38
CA THR A 124 -0.96 7.12 -16.71
C THR A 124 -1.07 7.96 -15.44
N ASN A 125 -1.15 9.27 -15.57
CA ASN A 125 -1.36 10.15 -14.41
C ASN A 125 -2.73 9.87 -13.76
N GLU A 126 -3.73 9.55 -14.57
CA GLU A 126 -5.06 9.16 -14.12
C GLU A 126 -5.06 7.86 -13.31
N ASP A 127 -4.20 6.89 -13.67
CA ASP A 127 -4.06 5.66 -12.89
C ASP A 127 -3.50 5.94 -11.49
N ILE A 128 -2.50 6.83 -11.38
CA ILE A 128 -1.87 7.23 -10.12
C ILE A 128 -2.90 7.93 -9.22
N ILE A 129 -3.64 8.90 -9.77
CA ILE A 129 -4.68 9.62 -9.03
C ILE A 129 -5.78 8.66 -8.56
N ALA A 130 -6.21 7.72 -9.41
CA ALA A 130 -7.15 6.68 -9.01
C ALA A 130 -6.61 5.82 -7.86
N GLY A 131 -5.30 5.58 -7.82
CA GLY A 131 -4.60 4.90 -6.73
C GLY A 131 -4.79 5.60 -5.38
N PHE A 132 -4.53 6.91 -5.35
CA PHE A 132 -4.74 7.74 -4.15
C PHE A 132 -6.21 7.82 -3.73
N ASP A 133 -7.12 8.05 -4.68
CA ASP A 133 -8.56 8.08 -4.41
C ASP A 133 -9.05 6.76 -3.79
N ALA A 134 -8.66 5.63 -4.37
CA ALA A 134 -9.02 4.31 -3.85
C ALA A 134 -8.41 4.03 -2.46
N SER A 135 -7.17 4.47 -2.23
CA SER A 135 -6.50 4.34 -0.93
C SER A 135 -7.23 5.15 0.16
N ASN A 136 -7.61 6.38 -0.15
CA ASN A 136 -8.37 7.24 0.76
C ASN A 136 -9.75 6.63 1.09
N ILE A 137 -10.51 6.15 0.09
CA ILE A 137 -11.79 5.46 0.32
C ILE A 137 -11.60 4.24 1.23
N ALA A 138 -10.62 3.38 0.92
CA ALA A 138 -10.38 2.18 1.70
C ALA A 138 -9.93 2.48 3.14
N ARG A 139 -9.13 3.54 3.34
CA ARG A 139 -8.71 4.01 4.66
C ARG A 139 -9.90 4.51 5.47
N ASP A 140 -10.73 5.36 4.89
CA ASP A 140 -11.87 5.96 5.60
C ASP A 140 -12.89 4.87 6.00
N ASP A 141 -13.14 3.91 5.11
CA ASP A 141 -13.96 2.73 5.41
C ASP A 141 -13.31 1.84 6.48
N ALA A 142 -11.99 1.66 6.48
CA ALA A 142 -11.28 0.88 7.49
C ALA A 142 -11.27 1.55 8.87
N VAL A 143 -11.20 2.89 8.93
CA VAL A 143 -11.36 3.64 10.19
C VAL A 143 -12.76 3.40 10.75
N GLN A 144 -13.79 3.42 9.91
CA GLN A 144 -15.15 3.14 10.36
C GLN A 144 -15.28 1.67 10.82
N TYR A 145 -14.74 0.73 10.04
CA TYR A 145 -14.67 -0.68 10.40
C TYR A 145 -14.03 -0.89 11.78
N ALA A 146 -12.91 -0.22 12.04
CA ALA A 146 -12.18 -0.33 13.30
C ALA A 146 -12.98 0.19 14.50
N LYS A 147 -13.78 1.25 14.32
CA LYS A 147 -14.70 1.74 15.35
C LYS A 147 -15.79 0.71 15.64
N ASP A 148 -16.38 0.14 14.59
CA ASP A 148 -17.48 -0.82 14.72
C ASP A 148 -17.04 -2.16 15.35
N HIS A 149 -15.74 -2.49 15.26
CA HIS A 149 -15.16 -3.74 15.78
C HIS A 149 -14.36 -3.57 17.08
N ASN A 150 -14.47 -2.43 17.76
CA ASN A 150 -13.80 -2.13 19.05
C ASN A 150 -12.26 -2.19 19.01
N TYR A 151 -11.65 -1.83 17.88
CA TYR A 151 -10.19 -1.64 17.80
C TYR A 151 -9.73 -0.27 18.34
N TYR A 152 -10.68 0.57 18.76
CA TYR A 152 -10.42 1.83 19.45
C TYR A 152 -10.58 1.65 20.97
N SER A 153 -9.67 2.26 21.73
CA SER A 153 -9.77 2.42 23.18
C SER A 153 -9.62 3.91 23.51
N ASN A 154 -10.61 4.47 24.22
CA ASN A 154 -10.66 5.89 24.59
C ASN A 154 -10.48 6.86 23.40
N GLY A 155 -11.04 6.52 22.24
CA GLY A 155 -10.93 7.34 21.02
C GLY A 155 -9.61 7.21 20.27
N THR A 156 -8.68 6.38 20.74
CA THR A 156 -7.39 6.08 20.09
C THR A 156 -7.39 4.67 19.53
N LEU A 157 -6.94 4.50 18.29
CA LEU A 157 -6.76 3.16 17.71
C LEU A 157 -5.67 2.42 18.49
N ILE A 158 -5.95 1.18 18.91
CA ILE A 158 -5.01 0.37 19.71
C ILE A 158 -3.77 0.00 18.89
N THR A 159 -4.00 -0.50 17.67
CA THR A 159 -2.97 -0.79 16.66
C THR A 159 -3.66 -0.90 15.30
N TRP A 160 -2.92 -0.74 14.20
CA TRP A 160 -3.38 -1.13 12.87
C TRP A 160 -3.14 -2.62 12.60
N ASP A 161 -2.37 -3.34 13.41
CA ASP A 161 -2.05 -4.76 13.19
C ASP A 161 -3.24 -5.72 13.48
N ASN A 162 -4.38 -5.51 12.81
CA ASN A 162 -5.65 -6.19 13.02
C ASN A 162 -6.50 -6.27 11.74
N GLU A 163 -7.72 -6.78 11.88
CA GLU A 163 -8.65 -7.01 10.78
C GLU A 163 -9.05 -5.75 10.00
N ALA A 164 -9.08 -4.57 10.64
CA ALA A 164 -9.41 -3.32 9.95
C ALA A 164 -8.34 -2.92 8.93
N ASP A 165 -7.08 -3.23 9.21
CA ASP A 165 -6.00 -2.98 8.25
C ASP A 165 -5.98 -4.01 7.13
N ALA A 166 -6.31 -5.26 7.45
CA ALA A 166 -6.58 -6.27 6.42
C ALA A 166 -7.69 -5.81 5.48
N PHE A 167 -8.76 -5.21 6.03
CA PHE A 167 -9.85 -4.62 5.27
C PHE A 167 -9.38 -3.42 4.43
N ARG A 168 -8.54 -2.54 4.98
CA ARG A 168 -7.94 -1.40 4.25
C ARG A 168 -7.18 -1.87 3.00
N HIS A 169 -6.20 -2.76 3.17
CA HIS A 169 -5.35 -3.24 2.09
C HIS A 169 -6.11 -4.06 1.04
N PHE A 170 -7.03 -4.93 1.49
CA PHE A 170 -7.94 -5.65 0.60
C PHE A 170 -8.81 -4.69 -0.21
N SER A 171 -9.46 -3.74 0.44
CA SER A 171 -10.43 -2.84 -0.19
C SER A 171 -9.77 -1.88 -1.17
N TRP A 172 -8.62 -1.33 -0.81
CA TRP A 172 -7.84 -0.49 -1.71
C TRP A 172 -7.56 -1.22 -3.02
N ASN A 173 -7.04 -2.44 -2.92
CA ASN A 173 -6.74 -3.27 -4.09
C ASN A 173 -7.99 -3.70 -4.86
N TYR A 174 -9.10 -3.96 -4.17
CA TYR A 174 -10.36 -4.34 -4.80
C TYR A 174 -10.92 -3.17 -5.63
N ILE A 175 -11.07 -2.00 -5.00
CA ILE A 175 -11.59 -0.78 -5.62
C ILE A 175 -10.72 -0.38 -6.80
N LEU A 176 -9.41 -0.30 -6.59
CA LEU A 176 -8.46 0.12 -7.63
C LEU A 176 -8.44 -0.86 -8.81
N SER A 177 -8.46 -2.18 -8.56
CA SER A 177 -8.53 -3.19 -9.62
C SER A 177 -9.77 -3.10 -10.49
N ASN A 178 -10.92 -2.76 -9.91
CA ASN A 178 -12.14 -2.53 -10.67
C ASN A 178 -12.09 -1.22 -11.48
N GLY A 179 -11.28 -0.24 -11.05
CA GLY A 179 -11.09 1.03 -11.75
C GLY A 179 -10.10 0.95 -12.91
N ILE A 180 -8.88 0.44 -12.65
CA ILE A 180 -7.74 0.51 -13.60
C ILE A 180 -7.19 -0.85 -14.03
N GLY A 181 -7.77 -1.95 -13.52
CA GLY A 181 -7.35 -3.32 -13.80
C GLY A 181 -6.23 -3.81 -12.88
N THR A 182 -6.24 -5.12 -12.61
CA THR A 182 -5.35 -5.76 -11.62
C THR A 182 -3.86 -5.59 -11.91
N SER A 183 -3.45 -5.51 -13.18
CA SER A 183 -2.05 -5.37 -13.56
C SER A 183 -1.48 -4.01 -13.12
N LYS A 184 -2.23 -2.92 -13.33
CA LYS A 184 -1.80 -1.58 -12.93
C LYS A 184 -1.92 -1.38 -11.44
N THR A 185 -2.99 -1.88 -10.82
CA THR A 185 -3.14 -1.93 -9.36
C THR A 185 -1.93 -2.58 -8.69
N LYS A 186 -1.48 -3.73 -9.20
CA LYS A 186 -0.30 -4.41 -8.66
C LYS A 186 0.93 -3.52 -8.69
N ILE A 187 1.18 -2.79 -9.78
CA ILE A 187 2.33 -1.88 -9.89
C ILE A 187 2.28 -0.81 -8.78
N ILE A 188 1.15 -0.10 -8.64
CA ILE A 188 0.97 0.96 -7.64
C ILE A 188 1.16 0.40 -6.23
N THR A 189 0.49 -0.70 -5.90
CA THR A 189 0.53 -1.25 -4.54
C THR A 189 1.86 -1.90 -4.21
N ASP A 190 2.58 -2.45 -5.20
CA ASP A 190 3.95 -2.91 -4.97
C ASP A 190 4.89 -1.71 -4.76
N ASN A 191 4.74 -0.63 -5.53
CA ASN A 191 5.52 0.59 -5.33
C ASN A 191 5.31 1.15 -3.91
N HIS A 192 4.09 1.11 -3.38
CA HIS A 192 3.78 1.47 -1.99
C HIS A 192 4.57 0.64 -0.96
N GLU A 193 4.58 -0.68 -1.08
CA GLU A 193 5.31 -1.52 -0.10
C GLU A 193 6.84 -1.29 -0.18
N PHE A 194 7.38 -1.18 -1.40
CA PHE A 194 8.81 -0.95 -1.61
C PHE A 194 9.25 0.46 -1.21
N SER A 195 8.41 1.48 -1.42
CA SER A 195 8.68 2.86 -1.01
C SER A 195 8.72 2.97 0.51
N TYR A 196 7.82 2.29 1.21
CA TYR A 196 7.80 2.26 2.67
C TYR A 196 9.01 1.55 3.25
N ALA A 197 9.42 0.42 2.68
CA ALA A 197 10.63 -0.28 3.08
C ALA A 197 11.91 0.53 2.80
N ALA A 198 12.00 1.22 1.65
CA ALA A 198 13.09 2.13 1.36
C ALA A 198 13.13 3.31 2.35
N ALA A 199 11.97 3.91 2.65
CA ALA A 199 11.88 5.00 3.62
C ALA A 199 12.39 4.59 5.01
N LYS A 200 12.07 3.37 5.50
CA LYS A 200 12.60 2.85 6.77
C LYS A 200 14.12 2.77 6.80
N ILE A 201 14.75 2.43 5.67
CA ILE A 201 16.21 2.34 5.53
C ILE A 201 16.83 3.74 5.49
N TYR A 202 16.20 4.66 4.76
CA TYR A 202 16.74 5.98 4.49
C TYR A 202 16.35 7.06 5.50
N GLN A 203 15.37 6.85 6.40
CA GLN A 203 14.83 7.89 7.30
C GLN A 203 15.87 8.65 8.14
N ASN A 204 17.04 8.07 8.41
CA ASN A 204 18.13 8.69 9.18
C ASN A 204 19.26 9.23 8.29
N SER A 205 19.07 9.24 6.97
CA SER A 205 20.03 9.80 6.03
C SER A 205 20.04 11.32 6.12
N ASN A 206 21.23 11.91 6.10
CA ASN A 206 21.42 13.36 6.03
C ASN A 206 21.54 13.87 4.59
N SER A 207 21.23 13.04 3.59
CA SER A 207 21.31 13.42 2.19
C SER A 207 20.24 14.47 1.85
N SER A 208 20.64 15.54 1.18
CA SER A 208 19.72 16.51 0.58
C SER A 208 18.84 15.89 -0.51
N ASN A 209 19.20 14.72 -1.03
CA ASN A 209 18.53 14.02 -2.14
C ASN A 209 17.92 12.69 -1.71
N ILE A 210 17.67 12.52 -0.40
CA ILE A 210 17.15 11.32 0.24
C ILE A 210 15.93 10.70 -0.48
N ILE A 211 15.02 11.52 -1.01
CA ILE A 211 13.83 11.08 -1.73
C ILE A 211 14.20 10.32 -3.02
N PHE A 212 15.12 10.86 -3.82
CA PHE A 212 15.57 10.23 -5.08
C PHE A 212 16.43 8.99 -4.82
N GLU A 213 17.29 9.03 -3.79
CA GLU A 213 18.07 7.86 -3.38
C GLU A 213 17.17 6.72 -2.89
N ALA A 214 16.14 7.02 -2.10
CA ALA A 214 15.17 6.04 -1.64
C ALA A 214 14.38 5.45 -2.81
N ALA A 215 13.98 6.26 -3.80
CA ALA A 215 13.27 5.81 -4.99
C ALA A 215 14.14 4.88 -5.87
N GLU A 216 15.40 5.24 -6.10
CA GLU A 216 16.34 4.37 -6.82
C GLU A 216 16.53 3.04 -6.09
N PHE A 217 16.78 3.10 -4.79
CA PHE A 217 16.92 1.89 -3.97
C PHE A 217 15.67 1.01 -4.05
N ALA A 218 14.47 1.59 -3.94
CA ALA A 218 13.21 0.86 -4.04
C ALA A 218 13.03 0.19 -5.41
N LEU A 219 13.35 0.88 -6.51
CA LEU A 219 13.29 0.34 -7.87
C LEU A 219 14.24 -0.85 -8.06
N GLN A 220 15.50 -0.72 -7.60
CA GLN A 220 16.48 -1.81 -7.67
C GLN A 220 16.07 -2.99 -6.78
N ALA A 221 15.58 -2.71 -5.56
CA ALA A 221 15.09 -3.73 -4.64
C ALA A 221 13.91 -4.50 -5.26
N LYS A 222 12.97 -3.83 -5.93
CA LYS A 222 11.85 -4.47 -6.66
C LYS A 222 12.38 -5.49 -7.68
N ILE A 223 13.35 -5.09 -8.52
CA ILE A 223 13.97 -6.00 -9.50
C ILE A 223 14.62 -7.20 -8.80
N GLY A 224 15.48 -6.97 -7.81
CA GLY A 224 16.18 -8.05 -7.10
C GLY A 224 15.23 -9.01 -6.38
N CYS A 225 14.22 -8.46 -5.71
CA CYS A 225 13.19 -9.25 -5.03
C CYS A 225 12.37 -10.08 -6.03
N SER A 226 12.12 -9.60 -7.26
CA SER A 226 11.33 -10.37 -8.24
C SER A 226 12.03 -11.65 -8.71
N GLN A 227 13.34 -11.72 -8.51
CA GLN A 227 14.20 -12.82 -8.96
C GLN A 227 14.60 -13.77 -7.81
N SER A 228 14.35 -13.39 -6.55
CA SER A 228 14.83 -14.13 -5.38
C SER A 228 13.92 -13.94 -4.17
N GLU A 229 13.31 -15.05 -3.73
CA GLU A 229 12.57 -15.09 -2.47
C GLU A 229 13.46 -14.68 -1.29
N SER A 230 14.72 -15.10 -1.27
CA SER A 230 15.64 -14.69 -0.21
C SER A 230 15.89 -13.18 -0.20
N ALA A 231 16.01 -12.53 -1.37
CA ALA A 231 16.11 -11.08 -1.44
C ALA A 231 14.83 -10.41 -0.91
N PHE A 232 13.66 -10.91 -1.29
CA PHE A 232 12.36 -10.43 -0.78
C PHE A 232 12.24 -10.56 0.74
N LEU A 233 12.59 -11.73 1.31
CA LEU A 233 12.54 -11.98 2.75
C LEU A 233 13.58 -11.19 3.55
N ASN A 234 14.69 -10.78 2.92
CA ASN A 234 15.70 -9.92 3.53
C ASN A 234 15.28 -8.44 3.49
N MET A 235 14.58 -8.02 2.44
CA MET A 235 14.06 -6.67 2.31
C MET A 235 12.90 -6.43 3.30
N PHE A 236 11.96 -7.36 3.38
CA PHE A 236 10.79 -7.27 4.25
C PHE A 236 10.97 -8.18 5.46
N THR A 237 11.24 -7.61 6.63
CA THR A 237 11.52 -8.39 7.84
C THR A 237 10.37 -8.40 8.83
N ASP A 238 9.52 -7.37 8.80
CA ASP A 238 8.39 -7.22 9.71
C ASP A 238 7.13 -7.96 9.22
N LYS A 239 6.36 -8.50 10.17
CA LYS A 239 5.13 -9.24 9.91
C LYS A 239 4.03 -8.41 9.22
N PRO A 240 3.79 -7.13 9.59
CA PRO A 240 2.78 -6.29 8.95
C PRO A 240 2.94 -6.24 7.42
N THR A 241 4.15 -6.01 6.92
CA THR A 241 4.36 -5.92 5.46
C THR A 241 3.95 -7.21 4.72
N PHE A 242 4.17 -8.39 5.30
CA PHE A 242 3.71 -9.65 4.71
C PHE A 242 2.19 -9.78 4.70
N MET A 243 1.51 -9.30 5.75
CA MET A 243 0.07 -9.24 5.81
C MET A 243 -0.49 -8.32 4.71
N ASP A 244 0.16 -7.18 4.48
CA ASP A 244 -0.22 -6.20 3.45
C ASP A 244 -0.10 -6.81 2.04
N PHE A 245 1.03 -7.44 1.70
CA PHE A 245 1.19 -8.14 0.41
C PHE A 245 0.09 -9.18 0.17
N ILE A 246 -0.25 -9.97 1.20
CA ILE A 246 -1.26 -11.01 1.07
C ILE A 246 -2.64 -10.39 0.85
N ASN A 247 -3.05 -9.44 1.70
CA ASN A 247 -4.37 -8.82 1.61
C ASN A 247 -4.51 -7.97 0.34
N ASN A 248 -3.44 -7.30 -0.10
CA ASN A 248 -3.37 -6.62 -1.39
C ASN A 248 -3.66 -7.62 -2.54
N GLY A 249 -2.95 -8.76 -2.56
CA GLY A 249 -3.15 -9.82 -3.54
C GLY A 249 -4.58 -10.38 -3.53
N ARG A 250 -5.17 -10.56 -2.36
CA ARG A 250 -6.56 -11.01 -2.22
C ARG A 250 -7.54 -9.97 -2.74
N GLY A 251 -7.37 -8.69 -2.43
CA GLY A 251 -8.21 -7.62 -2.98
C GLY A 251 -8.28 -7.67 -4.50
N ARG A 252 -7.12 -7.82 -5.16
CA ARG A 252 -7.04 -7.97 -6.63
C ARG A 252 -7.72 -9.24 -7.14
N TYR A 253 -7.50 -10.38 -6.49
CA TYR A 253 -8.13 -11.65 -6.86
C TYR A 253 -9.67 -11.57 -6.76
N TYR A 254 -10.19 -10.96 -5.68
CA TYR A 254 -11.62 -10.82 -5.48
C TYR A 254 -12.25 -9.81 -6.42
N ALA A 255 -11.56 -8.72 -6.78
CA ALA A 255 -12.05 -7.82 -7.83
C ALA A 255 -12.22 -8.54 -9.16
N LYS A 256 -11.25 -9.38 -9.55
CA LYS A 256 -11.32 -10.16 -10.79
C LYS A 256 -12.44 -11.22 -10.77
N THR A 257 -12.63 -11.89 -9.64
CA THR A 257 -13.51 -13.07 -9.54
C THR A 257 -14.94 -12.72 -9.14
N TYR A 258 -15.11 -11.65 -8.36
CA TYR A 258 -16.37 -11.25 -7.74
C TYR A 258 -16.64 -9.75 -7.95
N SER A 259 -16.44 -9.27 -9.19
CA SER A 259 -16.63 -7.86 -9.57
C SER A 259 -18.07 -7.34 -9.43
N SER A 260 -19.04 -8.22 -9.24
CA SER A 260 -20.45 -7.85 -9.00
C SER A 260 -20.75 -7.48 -7.54
N LEU A 261 -19.84 -7.74 -6.62
CA LEU A 261 -19.97 -7.39 -5.20
C LEU A 261 -19.44 -5.98 -4.92
N GLY A 262 -19.86 -5.38 -3.80
CA GLY A 262 -19.10 -4.27 -3.20
C GLY A 262 -17.84 -4.78 -2.50
N HIS A 263 -16.84 -3.93 -2.24
CA HIS A 263 -15.61 -4.35 -1.54
C HIS A 263 -15.88 -4.85 -0.12
N HIS A 264 -16.86 -4.28 0.59
CA HIS A 264 -17.33 -4.78 1.90
C HIS A 264 -17.84 -6.23 1.80
N GLU A 265 -18.71 -6.51 0.84
CA GLU A 265 -19.27 -7.86 0.63
C GLU A 265 -18.19 -8.85 0.17
N ALA A 266 -17.26 -8.40 -0.68
CA ALA A 266 -16.13 -9.19 -1.14
C ALA A 266 -15.15 -9.52 0.00
N PHE A 267 -14.86 -8.56 0.87
CA PHE A 267 -14.01 -8.78 2.05
C PHE A 267 -14.67 -9.75 3.04
N ALA A 268 -15.95 -9.55 3.35
CA ALA A 268 -16.71 -10.46 4.21
C ALA A 268 -16.74 -11.89 3.65
N LYS A 269 -16.79 -12.03 2.32
CA LYS A 269 -16.65 -13.33 1.66
C LYS A 269 -15.25 -13.91 1.84
N ALA A 270 -14.20 -13.11 1.61
CA ALA A 270 -12.80 -13.52 1.79
C ALA A 270 -12.49 -13.96 3.22
N LEU A 271 -13.04 -13.26 4.23
CA LEU A 271 -12.96 -13.64 5.64
C LEU A 271 -13.56 -15.01 5.90
N ARG A 272 -14.79 -15.27 5.43
CA ARG A 272 -15.46 -16.57 5.61
C ARG A 272 -14.74 -17.72 4.93
N GLU A 273 -14.01 -17.43 3.85
CA GLU A 273 -13.21 -18.40 3.11
C GLU A 273 -11.80 -18.57 3.70
N GLY A 274 -11.44 -17.82 4.75
CA GLY A 274 -10.12 -17.87 5.37
C GLY A 274 -9.00 -17.36 4.46
N MET A 275 -9.32 -16.48 3.51
CA MET A 275 -8.39 -16.04 2.47
C MET A 275 -7.54 -14.83 2.89
N THR A 276 -8.01 -14.06 3.87
CA THR A 276 -7.36 -12.84 4.39
C THR A 276 -6.53 -13.13 5.64
N ILE A 277 -5.47 -12.34 5.85
CA ILE A 277 -4.71 -12.34 7.09
C ILE A 277 -5.19 -11.18 7.93
N ILE A 278 -5.75 -11.47 9.11
CA ILE A 278 -6.40 -10.49 10.00
C ILE A 278 -5.61 -10.26 11.30
N SER A 279 -4.51 -10.99 11.50
CA SER A 279 -3.61 -10.81 12.64
C SER A 279 -2.19 -11.29 12.34
N LEU A 280 -1.20 -10.64 12.94
CA LEU A 280 0.23 -10.98 12.79
C LEU A 280 0.59 -12.38 13.29
N ASN A 281 -0.23 -12.98 14.16
CA ASN A 281 0.01 -14.36 14.60
C ASN A 281 -0.19 -15.39 13.48
N GLN A 282 -0.92 -15.04 12.41
CA GLN A 282 -1.10 -15.88 11.23
C GLN A 282 0.07 -15.79 10.25
N ILE A 283 1.00 -14.84 10.44
CA ILE A 283 2.21 -14.73 9.61
C ILE A 283 3.29 -15.65 10.17
N ASP A 284 3.44 -16.81 9.54
CA ASP A 284 4.57 -17.74 9.69
C ASP A 284 5.39 -17.84 8.39
N SER A 285 6.33 -18.80 8.31
CA SER A 285 7.18 -18.99 7.12
C SER A 285 6.38 -19.29 5.85
N ILE A 286 5.26 -20.00 5.95
CA ILE A 286 4.38 -20.33 4.83
C ILE A 286 3.74 -19.05 4.30
N GLN A 287 3.17 -18.20 5.16
CA GLN A 287 2.56 -16.93 4.73
C GLN A 287 3.60 -15.99 4.13
N LYS A 288 4.84 -15.98 4.64
CA LYS A 288 5.93 -15.23 4.02
C LYS A 288 6.21 -15.68 2.58
N SER A 289 6.25 -16.99 2.32
CA SER A 289 6.40 -17.54 0.97
C SER A 289 5.17 -17.26 0.08
N VAL A 290 3.96 -17.24 0.65
CA VAL A 290 2.74 -16.84 -0.08
C VAL A 290 2.81 -15.37 -0.48
N ALA A 291 3.26 -14.48 0.41
CA ALA A 291 3.45 -13.06 0.09
C ALA A 291 4.45 -12.88 -1.07
N TYR A 292 5.58 -13.60 -1.03
CA TYR A 292 6.54 -13.61 -2.14
C TYR A 292 5.90 -14.12 -3.44
N SER A 293 5.08 -15.17 -3.37
CA SER A 293 4.44 -15.75 -4.55
C SER A 293 3.43 -14.79 -5.18
N ILE A 294 2.68 -14.05 -4.36
CA ILE A 294 1.78 -12.96 -4.79
C ILE A 294 2.57 -11.83 -5.45
N TYR A 295 3.71 -11.45 -4.87
CA TYR A 295 4.57 -10.40 -5.41
C TYR A 295 5.22 -10.82 -6.74
N SER A 296 5.82 -12.00 -6.81
CA SER A 296 6.49 -12.51 -8.00
C SER A 296 5.53 -12.93 -9.12
N GLY A 297 4.24 -13.09 -8.81
CA GLY A 297 3.22 -13.53 -9.78
C GLY A 297 3.26 -15.03 -10.06
N SER A 298 3.78 -15.84 -9.13
CA SER A 298 3.80 -17.30 -9.23
C SER A 298 2.49 -17.97 -8.76
N LEU A 299 1.51 -17.18 -8.29
CA LEU A 299 0.13 -17.56 -7.95
C LEU A 299 -0.86 -16.79 -8.83
#